data_AF-X0S5B2-F1
#
_entry.id   AF-X0S5B2-F1
#
_cell.length_a   1.000
_cell.length_b   1.000
_cell.length_c   1.000
_cell.angle_alpha   90.00
_cell.angle_beta   90.00
_cell.angle_gamma   90.00
#
_symmetry.space_group_name_H-M   'P 1'
#
loop_
_entity.id
_entity.type
_entity.pdbx_description
1 polymer ?
#
loop_
_entity_poly.entity_id
_entity_poly.type
_entity_poly.pdbx_seq_one_letter_code
_entity_poly.pdbx_strand_id
1 'polypeptide(L)'
;MSGKLHHLYRLVCKQKGRCQKPFVSSVLNELSELLEYVLNYSGEGLCYPFELRVLRFYEKCIEIEKPVHDLVKKCAKEYVYLKSLCDVQKTLRLLHSPPRVRGRIHRDAERLRNREKWFNKSREALRWRNGPVPLSTQIQWSDKELQKARRGINDFLSTLKSEQENKDNSKSLIRGLGIIEDRFTKYQDNLLVPNIKIETIKGEKVIELERTNNGVEKDFRACRRHARRLRGDKNVEGIIQREGVGLLLLLNMDISQYVQIVYGSWECMGKRFSKVEKKSLEYADLLLKGY
;
A
#
# COMPACT_ATOMS: atom_id res chain seq x y z
N MET A 1 20.87 0.79 13.24
CA MET A 1 21.74 0.27 12.16
C MET A 1 21.74 1.17 10.93
N SER A 2 20.58 1.48 10.34
CA SER A 2 20.48 2.36 9.15
C SER A 2 21.22 3.70 9.29
N GLY A 3 21.08 4.41 10.42
CA GLY A 3 21.83 5.66 10.66
C GLY A 3 23.35 5.49 10.68
N LYS A 4 23.86 4.35 11.17
CA LYS A 4 25.30 4.05 11.19
C LYS A 4 25.82 3.74 9.78
N LEU A 5 25.07 3.01 8.97
CA LEU A 5 25.41 2.75 7.57
C LEU A 5 25.38 4.04 6.73
N HIS A 6 24.41 4.93 6.96
CA HIS A 6 24.39 6.27 6.34
C HIS A 6 25.62 7.10 6.70
N HIS A 7 26.04 7.07 7.97
CA HIS A 7 27.26 7.75 8.40
C HIS A 7 28.50 7.17 7.71
N LEU A 8 28.62 5.84 7.65
CA LEU A 8 29.74 5.14 6.98
C LEU A 8 29.76 5.41 5.47
N TYR A 9 28.60 5.43 4.80
CA TYR A 9 28.48 5.81 3.39
C TYR A 9 29.05 7.20 3.14
N ARG A 10 28.64 8.20 3.93
CA ARG A 10 29.19 9.57 3.83
C ARG A 10 30.72 9.61 4.04
N LEU A 11 31.26 8.79 4.94
CA LEU A 11 32.71 8.69 5.15
C LEU A 11 33.42 8.06 3.95
N VAL A 12 32.88 6.99 3.38
CA VAL A 12 33.41 6.33 2.19
C VAL A 12 33.42 7.29 0.99
N CYS A 13 32.34 8.02 0.75
CA CYS A 13 32.28 9.02 -0.33
C CYS A 13 33.34 10.13 -0.14
N LYS A 14 33.56 10.60 1.10
CA LYS A 14 34.63 11.58 1.39
C LYS A 14 36.03 11.02 1.15
N GLN A 15 36.27 9.76 1.48
CA GLN A 15 37.55 9.09 1.25
C GLN A 15 37.80 8.86 -0.25
N LYS A 16 36.77 8.44 -0.98
CA LYS A 16 36.78 8.29 -2.45
C LYS A 16 37.25 9.59 -3.13
N GLY A 17 36.67 10.73 -2.75
CA GLY A 17 37.06 12.04 -3.33
C GLY A 17 38.48 12.52 -3.03
N ARG A 18 39.19 11.87 -2.09
CA ARG A 18 40.56 12.25 -1.68
C ARG A 18 41.62 11.22 -2.05
N CYS A 19 41.23 10.02 -2.49
CA CYS A 19 42.16 8.93 -2.70
C CYS A 19 42.76 8.97 -4.11
N GLN A 20 44.10 8.98 -4.19
CA GLN A 20 44.84 8.96 -5.46
C GLN A 20 45.33 7.56 -5.85
N LYS A 21 45.33 6.59 -4.91
CA LYS A 21 45.81 5.22 -5.18
C LYS A 21 44.75 4.43 -5.98
N PRO A 22 45.06 3.92 -7.19
CA PRO A 22 44.07 3.27 -8.05
C PRO A 22 43.35 2.08 -7.39
N PHE A 23 44.10 1.21 -6.70
CA PHE A 23 43.54 0.05 -6.00
C PHE A 23 42.55 0.46 -4.89
N VAL A 24 42.93 1.41 -4.04
CA VAL A 24 42.10 1.87 -2.92
C VAL A 24 40.86 2.60 -3.43
N SER A 25 41.00 3.40 -4.49
CA SER A 25 39.87 4.06 -5.15
C SER A 25 38.86 3.05 -5.70
N SER A 26 39.34 1.98 -6.35
CA SER A 26 38.49 0.88 -6.84
C SER A 26 37.71 0.20 -5.71
N VAL A 27 38.36 -0.12 -4.58
CA VAL A 27 37.69 -0.74 -3.42
C VAL A 27 36.65 0.21 -2.80
N LEU A 28 36.96 1.50 -2.68
CA LEU A 28 36.03 2.49 -2.13
C LEU A 28 34.82 2.73 -3.06
N ASN A 29 35.00 2.64 -4.38
CA ASN A 29 33.90 2.69 -5.35
C ASN A 29 32.95 1.51 -5.16
N GLU A 30 33.48 0.30 -5.17
CA GLU A 30 32.69 -0.92 -4.98
C GLU A 30 31.96 -0.93 -3.62
N LEU A 31 32.65 -0.50 -2.54
CA LEU A 31 32.02 -0.35 -1.23
C LEU A 31 30.92 0.72 -1.23
N SER A 32 31.09 1.83 -1.95
CA SER A 32 30.08 2.89 -2.04
C SER A 32 28.83 2.41 -2.78
N GLU A 33 28.98 1.65 -3.86
CA GLU A 33 27.87 1.09 -4.63
C GLU A 33 27.08 0.07 -3.80
N LEU A 34 27.76 -0.80 -3.06
CA LEU A 34 27.12 -1.75 -2.14
C LEU A 34 26.32 -1.04 -1.04
N LEU A 35 26.88 0.03 -0.46
CA LEU A 35 26.19 0.82 0.56
C LEU A 35 25.01 1.59 -0.04
N GLU A 36 25.15 2.15 -1.22
CA GLU A 36 24.06 2.83 -1.93
C GLU A 36 22.91 1.87 -2.26
N TYR A 37 23.21 0.66 -2.73
CA TYR A 37 22.23 -0.40 -2.96
C TYR A 37 21.41 -0.71 -1.70
N VAL A 38 22.07 -0.86 -0.55
CA VAL A 38 21.42 -1.12 0.75
C VAL A 38 20.59 0.07 1.21
N LEU A 39 21.12 1.29 1.07
CA LEU A 39 20.47 2.52 1.55
C LEU A 39 19.34 3.00 0.62
N ASN A 40 19.36 2.61 -0.65
CA ASN A 40 18.26 2.78 -1.59
C ASN A 40 17.17 1.71 -1.37
N TYR A 41 16.66 1.64 -0.14
CA TYR A 41 15.55 0.78 0.28
C TYR A 41 14.24 1.57 0.38
N SER A 42 14.15 2.73 -0.28
CA SER A 42 12.88 3.43 -0.44
C SER A 42 11.90 2.47 -1.10
N GLY A 43 11.02 1.91 -0.27
CA GLY A 43 10.21 0.75 -0.58
C GLY A 43 9.49 0.90 -1.92
N GLU A 44 9.23 -0.25 -2.54
CA GLU A 44 8.57 -0.52 -3.83
C GLU A 44 7.21 0.18 -4.07
N GLY A 45 7.03 1.45 -3.69
CA GLY A 45 5.74 2.14 -3.60
C GLY A 45 4.79 1.54 -2.56
N LEU A 46 5.16 0.44 -1.89
CA LEU A 46 4.34 -0.22 -0.89
C LEU A 46 4.35 0.63 0.39
N CYS A 47 3.28 1.39 0.59
CA CYS A 47 2.95 1.97 1.89
C CYS A 47 2.44 0.89 2.86
N TYR A 48 2.05 -0.28 2.37
CA TYR A 48 1.53 -1.36 3.20
C TYR A 48 2.00 -2.74 2.69
N PRO A 49 2.34 -3.69 3.58
CA PRO A 49 2.58 -3.53 5.01
C PRO A 49 3.79 -2.61 5.26
N PHE A 50 3.67 -1.69 6.23
CA PHE A 50 4.68 -0.68 6.54
C PHE A 50 6.04 -1.31 6.95
N GLU A 51 5.97 -2.53 7.47
CA GLU A 51 7.10 -3.31 7.97
C GLU A 51 7.94 -3.96 6.85
N LEU A 52 7.40 -4.11 5.63
CA LEU A 52 8.15 -4.73 4.52
C LEU A 52 9.39 -3.93 4.15
N ARG A 53 9.36 -2.60 4.29
CA ARG A 53 10.55 -1.76 4.06
C ARG A 53 11.71 -2.13 4.97
N VAL A 54 11.38 -2.48 6.22
CA VAL A 54 12.38 -2.90 7.22
C VAL A 54 12.90 -4.30 6.89
N LEU A 55 12.02 -5.20 6.43
CA LEU A 55 12.43 -6.54 5.97
C LEU A 55 13.36 -6.45 4.76
N ARG A 56 13.01 -5.67 3.72
CA ARG A 56 13.84 -5.46 2.53
C ARG A 56 15.19 -4.86 2.86
N PHE A 57 15.23 -3.87 3.76
CA PHE A 57 16.50 -3.33 4.26
C PHE A 57 17.37 -4.40 4.92
N TYR A 58 16.77 -5.26 5.76
CA TYR A 58 17.47 -6.37 6.40
C TYR A 58 17.99 -7.40 5.38
N GLU A 59 17.19 -7.78 4.39
CA GLU A 59 17.55 -8.72 3.31
C GLU A 59 18.73 -8.20 2.50
N LYS A 60 18.67 -6.94 2.04
CA LYS A 60 19.79 -6.29 1.35
C LYS A 60 21.07 -6.25 2.18
N CYS A 61 20.97 -6.03 3.50
CA CYS A 61 22.15 -6.05 4.36
C CYS A 61 22.81 -7.45 4.44
N ILE A 62 22.03 -8.53 4.38
CA ILE A 62 22.56 -9.89 4.31
C ILE A 62 23.23 -10.12 2.96
N GLU A 63 22.58 -9.72 1.86
CA GLU A 63 23.09 -9.91 0.50
C GLU A 63 24.48 -9.31 0.30
N ILE A 64 24.72 -8.08 0.81
CA ILE A 64 26.01 -7.40 0.63
C ILE A 64 27.13 -7.88 1.56
N GLU A 65 26.83 -8.72 2.56
CA GLU A 65 27.83 -9.13 3.55
C GLU A 65 28.98 -9.91 2.91
N LYS A 66 28.67 -10.87 2.03
CA LYS A 66 29.69 -11.65 1.32
C LYS A 66 30.55 -10.76 0.41
N PRO A 67 29.99 -9.91 -0.48
CA PRO A 67 30.76 -8.92 -1.22
C PRO A 67 31.68 -8.05 -0.35
N VAL A 68 31.17 -7.52 0.77
CA VAL A 68 31.98 -6.72 1.71
C VAL A 68 33.10 -7.57 2.34
N HIS A 69 32.84 -8.83 2.67
CA HIS A 69 33.87 -9.72 3.19
C HIS A 69 34.95 -10.03 2.15
N ASP A 70 34.59 -10.20 0.90
CA ASP A 70 35.52 -10.45 -0.20
C ASP A 70 36.39 -9.22 -0.50
N LEU A 71 35.82 -8.01 -0.39
CA LEU A 71 36.59 -6.76 -0.42
C LEU A 71 37.64 -6.70 0.71
N VAL A 72 37.28 -7.13 1.93
CA VAL A 72 38.23 -7.20 3.05
C VAL A 72 39.36 -8.19 2.75
N LYS A 73 39.04 -9.36 2.18
CA LYS A 73 40.06 -10.33 1.76
C LYS A 73 40.97 -9.77 0.67
N LYS A 74 40.40 -9.06 -0.32
CA LYS A 74 41.14 -8.41 -1.40
C LYS A 74 42.13 -7.38 -0.84
N CYS A 75 41.70 -6.55 0.13
CA CYS A 75 42.58 -5.59 0.79
C CYS A 75 43.69 -6.28 1.61
N ALA A 76 43.37 -7.37 2.31
CA ALA A 76 44.34 -8.13 3.10
C ALA A 76 45.46 -8.73 2.23
N LYS A 77 45.12 -9.24 1.03
CA LYS A 77 46.11 -9.75 0.05
C LYS A 77 47.10 -8.68 -0.41
N GLU A 78 46.63 -7.44 -0.53
CA GLU A 78 47.42 -6.28 -0.94
C GLU A 78 48.05 -5.52 0.26
N TYR A 79 47.96 -6.08 1.47
CA TYR A 79 48.44 -5.45 2.72
C TYR A 79 47.87 -4.04 2.98
N VAL A 80 46.64 -3.78 2.51
CA VAL A 80 45.94 -2.51 2.69
C VAL A 80 44.93 -2.60 3.82
N TYR A 81 44.96 -1.63 4.73
CA TYR A 81 43.97 -1.48 5.79
C TYR A 81 43.02 -0.32 5.53
N LEU A 82 41.71 -0.61 5.42
CA LEU A 82 40.66 0.39 5.29
C LEU A 82 39.69 0.31 6.47
N LYS A 83 39.82 1.28 7.38
CA LYS A 83 38.97 1.36 8.59
C LYS A 83 37.47 1.38 8.24
N SER A 84 37.08 2.17 7.24
CA SER A 84 35.69 2.28 6.79
C SER A 84 35.11 0.94 6.33
N LEU A 85 35.87 0.18 5.54
CA LEU A 85 35.50 -1.17 5.09
C LEU A 85 35.35 -2.14 6.27
N CYS A 86 36.31 -2.14 7.20
CA CYS A 86 36.22 -2.96 8.41
C CYS A 86 35.03 -2.57 9.29
N ASP A 87 34.71 -1.28 9.40
CA ASP A 87 33.58 -0.79 10.21
C ASP A 87 32.22 -1.14 9.57
N VAL A 88 32.13 -1.15 8.24
CA VAL A 88 30.97 -1.68 7.51
C VAL A 88 30.83 -3.17 7.78
N GLN A 89 31.88 -3.96 7.59
CA GLN A 89 31.85 -5.41 7.85
C GLN A 89 31.45 -5.73 9.30
N LYS A 90 32.02 -5.03 10.28
CA LYS A 90 31.65 -5.17 11.70
C LYS A 90 30.18 -4.84 11.92
N THR A 91 29.64 -3.83 11.23
CA THR A 91 28.25 -3.42 11.36
C THR A 91 27.31 -4.48 10.77
N LEU A 92 27.64 -5.06 9.61
CA LEU A 92 26.86 -6.14 8.99
C LEU A 92 26.88 -7.42 9.82
N ARG A 93 28.03 -7.79 10.40
CA ARG A 93 28.15 -8.95 11.31
C ARG A 93 27.23 -8.87 12.52
N LEU A 94 26.74 -7.69 12.91
CA LEU A 94 25.76 -7.55 13.99
C LEU A 94 24.39 -8.15 13.65
N LEU A 95 24.11 -8.45 12.37
CA LEU A 95 22.90 -9.11 11.91
C LEU A 95 22.90 -10.62 12.18
N HIS A 96 24.08 -11.22 12.28
CA HIS A 96 24.24 -12.66 12.52
C HIS A 96 24.44 -12.98 14.00
N SER A 97 24.06 -14.19 14.39
CA SER A 97 24.07 -14.62 15.79
C SER A 97 25.49 -14.96 16.28
N PRO A 98 25.80 -14.73 17.58
CA PRO A 98 25.68 -15.80 18.59
C PRO A 98 25.10 -15.34 19.96
N PRO A 99 24.80 -16.22 20.94
CA PRO A 99 23.77 -17.27 20.93
C PRO A 99 22.48 -16.94 21.73
N ARG A 100 22.33 -15.82 22.45
CA ARG A 100 21.13 -15.65 23.35
C ARG A 100 20.32 -14.36 23.26
N VAL A 101 20.86 -13.22 22.82
CA VAL A 101 20.14 -11.92 22.95
C VAL A 101 19.84 -11.24 21.60
N ARG A 102 20.58 -11.57 20.53
CA ARG A 102 20.48 -10.94 19.20
C ARG A 102 19.80 -11.75 18.09
N GLY A 103 19.44 -13.01 18.33
CA GLY A 103 18.58 -13.80 17.43
C GLY A 103 17.14 -13.27 17.29
N ARG A 104 16.81 -12.13 17.91
CA ARG A 104 15.51 -11.46 17.75
C ARG A 104 15.33 -10.88 16.36
N ILE A 105 16.33 -10.19 15.81
CA ILE A 105 16.22 -9.55 14.49
C ILE A 105 15.99 -10.60 13.40
N HIS A 106 16.79 -11.67 13.40
CA HIS A 106 16.61 -12.78 12.47
C HIS A 106 15.23 -13.45 12.63
N ARG A 107 14.80 -13.76 13.86
CA ARG A 107 13.46 -14.32 14.12
C ARG A 107 12.32 -13.38 13.70
N ASP A 108 12.49 -12.07 13.91
CA ASP A 108 11.51 -11.06 13.50
C ASP A 108 11.46 -10.96 11.97
N ALA A 109 12.60 -11.03 11.29
CA ALA A 109 12.66 -11.09 9.83
C ALA A 109 11.99 -12.35 9.27
N GLU A 110 12.25 -13.52 9.84
CA GLU A 110 11.54 -14.78 9.50
C GLU A 110 10.02 -14.65 9.72
N ARG A 111 9.61 -14.05 10.85
CA ARG A 111 8.20 -13.79 11.11
C ARG A 111 7.59 -12.84 10.07
N LEU A 112 8.31 -11.79 9.66
CA LEU A 112 7.85 -10.86 8.63
C LEU A 112 7.78 -11.53 7.24
N ARG A 113 8.75 -12.37 6.87
CA ARG A 113 8.69 -13.20 5.64
C ARG A 113 7.46 -14.10 5.61
N ASN A 114 7.20 -14.78 6.72
CA ASN A 114 6.03 -15.64 6.85
C ASN A 114 4.72 -14.84 6.74
N ARG A 115 4.65 -13.66 7.36
CA ARG A 115 3.49 -12.76 7.24
C ARG A 115 3.32 -12.23 5.83
N GLU A 116 4.41 -11.88 5.16
CA GLU A 116 4.41 -11.43 3.76
C GLU A 116 3.82 -12.49 2.84
N LYS A 117 4.21 -13.77 3.02
CA LYS A 117 3.63 -14.89 2.26
C LYS A 117 2.11 -14.92 2.36
N TRP A 118 1.57 -14.81 3.58
CA TRP A 118 0.12 -14.81 3.81
C TRP A 118 -0.57 -13.55 3.30
N PHE A 119 0.08 -12.40 3.42
CA PHE A 119 -0.39 -11.16 2.82
C PHE A 119 -0.50 -11.29 1.28
N ASN A 120 0.51 -11.83 0.61
CA ASN A 120 0.48 -12.05 -0.83
C ASN A 120 -0.59 -13.06 -1.23
N LYS A 121 -0.73 -14.18 -0.51
CA LYS A 121 -1.84 -15.13 -0.71
C LYS A 121 -3.21 -14.46 -0.57
N SER A 122 -3.39 -13.58 0.44
CA SER A 122 -4.65 -12.85 0.62
C SER A 122 -4.94 -11.90 -0.54
N ARG A 123 -3.91 -11.24 -1.09
CA ARG A 123 -4.03 -10.41 -2.29
C ARG A 123 -4.41 -11.24 -3.51
N GLU A 124 -3.76 -12.39 -3.70
CA GLU A 124 -4.06 -13.29 -4.80
C GLU A 124 -5.49 -13.81 -4.76
N ALA A 125 -6.00 -14.15 -3.56
CA ALA A 125 -7.38 -14.55 -3.33
C ALA A 125 -8.36 -13.45 -3.73
N LEU A 126 -8.03 -12.20 -3.40
CA LEU A 126 -8.75 -11.02 -3.85
C LEU A 126 -8.49 -10.68 -5.33
N ARG A 127 -7.65 -11.43 -6.06
CA ARG A 127 -7.22 -11.17 -7.45
C ARG A 127 -6.38 -9.90 -7.66
N TRP A 128 -5.74 -9.40 -6.61
CA TRP A 128 -4.86 -8.23 -6.66
C TRP A 128 -3.43 -8.68 -6.98
N ARG A 129 -3.22 -9.11 -8.24
CA ARG A 129 -1.95 -9.67 -8.73
C ARG A 129 -0.98 -8.55 -9.10
N ASN A 130 0.27 -8.68 -8.67
CA ASN A 130 1.47 -7.94 -9.11
C ASN A 130 1.29 -6.45 -9.43
N GLY A 131 1.81 -5.61 -8.53
CA GLY A 131 1.87 -4.17 -8.66
C GLY A 131 2.06 -3.54 -7.27
N PRO A 132 2.51 -2.26 -7.18
CA PRO A 132 2.47 -1.53 -5.92
C PRO A 132 1.06 -1.67 -5.31
N VAL A 133 0.92 -1.74 -3.99
CA VAL A 133 -0.39 -1.71 -3.29
C VAL A 133 -1.24 -0.69 -4.03
N PRO A 134 -2.34 -1.10 -4.67
CA PRO A 134 -2.89 -0.30 -5.75
C PRO A 134 -3.37 1.02 -5.18
N LEU A 135 -2.58 2.06 -5.45
CA LEU A 135 -2.95 3.45 -5.26
C LEU A 135 -3.97 3.89 -6.33
N SER A 136 -4.23 3.03 -7.33
CA SER A 136 -5.12 3.32 -8.44
C SER A 136 -5.29 2.05 -9.26
N THR A 137 -6.32 1.28 -8.97
CA THR A 137 -6.86 0.35 -9.97
C THR A 137 -8.33 0.67 -10.11
N GLN A 138 -8.70 1.43 -11.14
CA GLN A 138 -10.08 1.53 -11.65
C GLN A 138 -10.51 0.19 -12.28
N ILE A 139 -10.10 -0.91 -11.67
CA ILE A 139 -10.43 -2.25 -12.12
C ILE A 139 -11.91 -2.43 -11.86
N GLN A 140 -12.61 -2.64 -12.96
CA GLN A 140 -13.98 -3.07 -13.04
C GLN A 140 -13.94 -4.55 -13.43
N TRP A 141 -14.75 -5.35 -12.73
CA TRP A 141 -14.82 -6.79 -12.97
C TRP A 141 -16.20 -7.16 -13.46
N SER A 142 -16.21 -7.98 -14.49
CA SER A 142 -17.41 -8.65 -14.99
C SER A 142 -17.94 -9.68 -13.97
N ASP A 143 -19.19 -10.11 -14.12
CA ASP A 143 -19.81 -11.11 -13.23
C ASP A 143 -19.04 -12.44 -13.23
N LYS A 144 -18.48 -12.84 -14.38
CA LYS A 144 -17.63 -14.04 -14.49
C LYS A 144 -16.37 -13.92 -13.65
N GLU A 145 -15.77 -12.73 -13.60
CA GLU A 145 -14.58 -12.47 -12.79
C GLU A 145 -14.90 -12.38 -11.30
N LEU A 146 -16.04 -11.80 -10.94
CA LEU A 146 -16.56 -11.81 -9.57
C LEU A 146 -16.77 -13.24 -9.06
N GLN A 147 -17.37 -14.12 -9.86
CA GLN A 147 -17.52 -15.53 -9.48
C GLN A 147 -16.17 -16.23 -9.32
N LYS A 148 -15.18 -15.92 -10.16
CA LYS A 148 -13.81 -16.44 -9.98
C LYS A 148 -13.15 -15.89 -8.71
N ALA A 149 -13.36 -14.62 -8.37
CA ALA A 149 -12.85 -14.02 -7.13
C ALA A 149 -13.48 -14.66 -5.89
N ARG A 150 -14.80 -14.90 -5.90
CA ARG A 150 -15.51 -15.61 -4.82
C ARG A 150 -14.94 -17.02 -4.60
N ARG A 151 -14.68 -17.75 -5.69
CA ARG A 151 -14.00 -19.05 -5.61
C ARG A 151 -12.60 -18.94 -5.01
N GLY A 152 -11.80 -17.98 -5.47
CA GLY A 152 -10.46 -17.73 -4.91
C GLY A 152 -10.47 -17.39 -3.42
N ILE A 153 -11.47 -16.65 -2.94
CA ILE A 153 -11.66 -16.39 -1.50
C ILE A 153 -12.01 -17.67 -0.75
N ASN A 154 -12.93 -18.49 -1.27
CA ASN A 154 -13.31 -19.74 -0.63
C ASN A 154 -12.13 -20.73 -0.56
N ASP A 155 -11.35 -20.85 -1.64
CA ASP A 155 -10.14 -21.68 -1.70
C ASP A 155 -9.06 -21.18 -0.73
N PHE A 156 -8.96 -19.86 -0.56
CA PHE A 156 -8.07 -19.27 0.42
C PHE A 156 -8.53 -19.53 1.85
N LEU A 157 -9.82 -19.41 2.15
CA LEU A 157 -10.38 -19.71 3.46
C LEU A 157 -10.22 -21.20 3.83
N SER A 158 -10.38 -22.12 2.88
CA SER A 158 -10.12 -23.55 3.13
C SER A 158 -8.64 -23.81 3.40
N THR A 159 -7.74 -23.12 2.69
CA THR A 159 -6.29 -23.16 2.95
C THR A 159 -5.93 -22.60 4.33
N LEU A 160 -6.61 -21.54 4.79
CA LEU A 160 -6.38 -20.99 6.13
C LEU A 160 -6.78 -22.00 7.21
N LYS A 161 -7.93 -22.68 7.05
CA LYS A 161 -8.40 -23.69 8.00
C LYS A 161 -7.43 -24.87 8.13
N SER A 162 -6.98 -25.43 7.00
CA SER A 162 -6.02 -26.54 7.04
C SER A 162 -4.70 -26.16 7.72
N GLU A 163 -4.26 -24.91 7.56
CA GLU A 163 -3.03 -24.40 8.16
C GLU A 163 -3.21 -24.02 9.64
N GLN A 164 -4.43 -23.70 10.08
CA GLN A 164 -4.73 -23.54 11.51
C GLN A 164 -4.78 -24.89 12.25
N GLU A 165 -5.24 -25.96 11.58
CA GLU A 165 -5.31 -27.31 12.13
C GLU A 165 -3.94 -28.01 12.20
N ASN A 166 -2.97 -27.54 11.41
CA ASN A 166 -1.62 -28.07 11.42
C ASN A 166 -0.89 -27.78 12.74
N LYS A 167 -0.60 -28.84 13.52
CA LYS A 167 0.05 -28.77 14.84
C LYS A 167 1.50 -28.30 14.81
N ASP A 168 2.16 -28.35 13.64
CA ASP A 168 3.54 -27.88 13.47
C ASP A 168 3.62 -26.35 13.39
N ASN A 169 2.49 -25.68 13.11
CA ASN A 169 2.45 -24.24 12.98
C ASN A 169 2.56 -23.53 14.34
N SER A 170 3.34 -22.46 14.37
CA SER A 170 3.50 -21.67 15.60
C SER A 170 2.18 -21.03 16.05
N LYS A 171 1.94 -20.94 17.38
CA LYS A 171 0.76 -20.27 17.95
C LYS A 171 0.57 -18.83 17.44
N SER A 172 1.66 -18.10 17.20
CA SER A 172 1.60 -16.74 16.66
C SER A 172 1.11 -16.72 15.21
N LEU A 173 1.43 -17.75 14.42
CA LEU A 173 0.96 -17.87 13.05
C LEU A 173 -0.54 -18.18 13.05
N ILE A 174 -0.97 -19.20 13.80
CA ILE A 174 -2.38 -19.59 13.92
C ILE A 174 -3.26 -18.40 14.32
N ARG A 175 -2.84 -17.62 15.33
CA ARG A 175 -3.54 -16.38 15.72
C ARG A 175 -3.62 -15.36 14.58
N GLY A 176 -2.54 -15.20 13.82
CA GLY A 176 -2.50 -14.32 12.65
C GLY A 176 -3.46 -14.79 11.54
N LEU A 177 -3.49 -16.08 11.25
CA LEU A 177 -4.41 -16.69 10.28
C LEU A 177 -5.87 -16.50 10.73
N GLY A 178 -6.17 -16.69 12.02
CA GLY A 178 -7.51 -16.46 12.55
C GLY A 178 -7.99 -15.02 12.42
N ILE A 179 -7.09 -14.03 12.58
CA ILE A 179 -7.42 -12.62 12.31
C ILE A 179 -7.74 -12.40 10.83
N ILE A 180 -6.97 -13.03 9.92
CA ILE A 180 -7.22 -12.91 8.49
C ILE A 180 -8.57 -13.53 8.15
N GLU A 181 -8.83 -14.76 8.60
CA GLU A 181 -10.10 -15.45 8.41
C GLU A 181 -11.29 -14.63 8.92
N ASP A 182 -11.24 -14.15 10.17
CA ASP A 182 -12.29 -13.31 10.76
C ASP A 182 -12.59 -12.08 9.90
N ARG A 183 -11.57 -11.41 9.35
CA ARG A 183 -11.76 -10.26 8.47
C ARG A 183 -12.42 -10.63 7.15
N PHE A 184 -12.02 -11.74 6.54
CA PHE A 184 -12.63 -12.21 5.29
C PHE A 184 -14.08 -12.63 5.50
N THR A 185 -14.39 -13.34 6.59
CA THR A 185 -15.76 -13.76 6.92
C THR A 185 -16.64 -12.57 7.28
N LYS A 186 -16.17 -11.66 8.15
CA LYS A 186 -16.94 -10.49 8.60
C LYS A 186 -17.34 -9.57 7.45
N TYR A 187 -16.48 -9.41 6.45
CA TYR A 187 -16.71 -8.51 5.33
C TYR A 187 -17.00 -9.23 4.01
N GLN A 188 -17.31 -10.53 4.05
CA GLN A 188 -17.48 -11.37 2.86
C GLN A 188 -18.45 -10.77 1.84
N ASP A 189 -19.59 -10.27 2.32
CA ASP A 189 -20.63 -9.69 1.46
C ASP A 189 -20.23 -8.33 0.86
N ASN A 190 -19.35 -7.61 1.56
CA ASN A 190 -18.89 -6.27 1.16
C ASN A 190 -17.64 -6.31 0.28
N LEU A 191 -16.84 -7.38 0.34
CA LEU A 191 -15.59 -7.51 -0.41
C LEU A 191 -15.83 -7.58 -1.93
N LEU A 192 -16.94 -8.20 -2.36
CA LEU A 192 -17.26 -8.44 -3.77
C LEU A 192 -18.72 -8.07 -4.07
N VAL A 193 -19.06 -6.79 -3.98
CA VAL A 193 -20.40 -6.28 -4.31
C VAL A 193 -20.75 -6.65 -5.77
N PRO A 194 -21.95 -7.21 -6.04
CA PRO A 194 -22.37 -7.55 -7.40
C PRO A 194 -22.45 -6.31 -8.29
N ASN A 195 -22.34 -6.51 -9.61
CA ASN A 195 -22.57 -5.44 -10.57
C ASN A 195 -24.04 -5.01 -10.57
N ILE A 196 -24.29 -3.74 -10.90
CA ILE A 196 -25.64 -3.19 -10.90
C ILE A 196 -26.27 -3.45 -12.25
N LYS A 197 -27.42 -4.12 -12.27
CA LYS A 197 -28.22 -4.34 -13.47
C LYS A 197 -29.30 -3.27 -13.54
N ILE A 198 -29.36 -2.57 -14.66
CA ILE A 198 -30.32 -1.48 -14.90
C ILE A 198 -31.08 -1.78 -16.17
N GLU A 199 -32.40 -1.75 -16.08
CA GLU A 199 -33.26 -1.79 -17.26
C GLU A 199 -33.33 -0.40 -17.88
N THR A 200 -32.96 -0.30 -19.15
CA THR A 200 -33.09 0.94 -19.92
C THR A 200 -34.04 0.72 -21.10
N ILE A 201 -34.54 1.81 -21.68
CA ILE A 201 -35.39 1.78 -22.89
C ILE A 201 -34.71 1.03 -24.06
N LYS A 202 -33.37 0.93 -24.04
CA LYS A 202 -32.56 0.24 -25.05
C LYS A 202 -32.15 -1.20 -24.65
N GLY A 203 -32.66 -1.71 -23.53
CA GLY A 203 -32.35 -3.04 -22.98
C GLY A 203 -31.66 -3.03 -21.61
N GLU A 204 -31.32 -4.22 -21.12
CA GLU A 204 -30.57 -4.42 -19.86
C GLU A 204 -29.14 -3.91 -20.01
N LYS A 205 -28.72 -3.02 -19.09
CA LYS A 205 -27.36 -2.50 -19.00
C LYS A 205 -26.75 -2.92 -17.67
N VAL A 206 -25.55 -3.48 -17.72
CA VAL A 206 -24.76 -3.83 -16.53
C VAL A 206 -23.77 -2.70 -16.26
N ILE A 207 -23.76 -2.17 -15.03
CA ILE A 207 -22.76 -1.24 -14.54
C ILE A 207 -21.77 -2.00 -13.69
N GLU A 208 -20.53 -2.04 -14.17
CA GLU A 208 -19.41 -2.63 -13.45
C GLU A 208 -18.84 -1.64 -12.44
N LEU A 209 -18.73 -2.07 -11.18
CA LEU A 209 -18.24 -1.24 -10.09
C LEU A 209 -16.72 -1.31 -9.95
N GLU A 210 -16.11 -0.19 -9.57
CA GLU A 210 -14.71 -0.18 -9.15
C GLU A 210 -14.55 -1.01 -7.86
N ARG A 211 -13.48 -1.81 -7.79
CA ARG A 211 -13.20 -2.69 -6.63
C ARG A 211 -12.34 -2.05 -5.54
N THR A 212 -12.00 -0.78 -5.74
CA THR A 212 -11.25 0.02 -4.78
C THR A 212 -12.05 1.24 -4.42
N ASN A 213 -11.85 1.77 -3.22
CA ASN A 213 -12.45 3.02 -2.78
C ASN A 213 -11.78 4.27 -3.39
N ASN A 214 -10.93 4.11 -4.42
CA ASN A 214 -10.11 5.19 -4.96
C ASN A 214 -10.95 6.34 -5.52
N GLY A 215 -12.02 6.05 -6.26
CA GLY A 215 -12.96 7.07 -6.74
C GLY A 215 -13.55 7.86 -5.57
N VAL A 216 -14.14 7.16 -4.60
CA VAL A 216 -14.75 7.76 -3.40
C VAL A 216 -13.73 8.57 -2.59
N GLU A 217 -12.51 8.07 -2.41
CA GLU A 217 -11.44 8.81 -1.72
C GLU A 217 -11.02 10.07 -2.48
N LYS A 218 -10.94 9.99 -3.82
CA LYS A 218 -10.61 11.15 -4.66
C LYS A 218 -11.65 12.24 -4.51
N ASP A 219 -12.93 11.87 -4.53
CA ASP A 219 -14.06 12.79 -4.38
C ASP A 219 -14.09 13.38 -2.97
N PHE A 220 -13.92 12.54 -1.94
CA PHE A 220 -13.79 13.00 -0.56
C PHE A 220 -12.63 13.99 -0.37
N ARG A 221 -11.47 13.72 -0.98
CA ARG A 221 -10.33 14.64 -0.98
C ARG A 221 -10.62 15.93 -1.76
N ALA A 222 -11.43 15.88 -2.81
CA ALA A 222 -11.88 17.07 -3.53
C ALA A 222 -12.79 17.93 -2.65
N CYS A 223 -13.79 17.34 -1.98
CA CYS A 223 -14.64 18.02 -1.01
C CYS A 223 -13.82 18.68 0.10
N ARG A 224 -12.86 17.94 0.70
CA ARG A 224 -11.97 18.51 1.73
C ARG A 224 -11.15 19.67 1.21
N ARG A 225 -10.60 19.58 -0.01
CA ARG A 225 -9.86 20.69 -0.62
C ARG A 225 -10.75 21.91 -0.85
N HIS A 226 -11.97 21.70 -1.33
CA HIS A 226 -12.94 22.78 -1.52
C HIS A 226 -13.29 23.47 -0.20
N ALA A 227 -13.64 22.70 0.84
CA ALA A 227 -13.93 23.23 2.17
C ALA A 227 -12.74 24.01 2.78
N ARG A 228 -11.49 23.59 2.52
CA ARG A 228 -10.30 24.31 2.98
C ARG A 228 -10.17 25.67 2.29
N ARG A 229 -10.50 25.75 0.99
CA ARG A 229 -10.49 27.01 0.24
C ARG A 229 -11.54 27.98 0.77
N LEU A 230 -12.73 27.48 1.11
CA LEU A 230 -13.80 28.31 1.67
C LEU A 230 -13.44 28.86 3.07
N ARG A 231 -12.83 28.04 3.93
CA ARG A 231 -12.57 28.43 5.33
C ARG A 231 -11.19 29.05 5.59
N GLY A 232 -10.22 28.79 4.72
CA GLY A 232 -8.84 29.25 4.88
C GLY A 232 -8.00 28.48 5.91
N ASP A 233 -8.50 27.37 6.47
CA ASP A 233 -7.74 26.55 7.43
C ASP A 233 -7.81 25.03 7.11
N LYS A 234 -7.09 24.22 7.91
CA LYS A 234 -7.01 22.76 7.72
C LYS A 234 -8.17 21.98 8.34
N ASN A 235 -8.94 22.58 9.25
CA ASN A 235 -9.84 21.89 10.19
C ASN A 235 -11.26 21.69 9.63
N VAL A 236 -11.40 21.19 8.41
CA VAL A 236 -12.66 21.16 7.64
C VAL A 236 -13.70 20.11 8.02
N GLU A 237 -13.46 19.34 9.08
CA GLU A 237 -14.28 18.16 9.45
C GLU A 237 -15.77 18.52 9.62
N GLY A 238 -16.07 19.59 10.35
CA GLY A 238 -17.45 20.00 10.62
C GLY A 238 -18.23 20.40 9.37
N ILE A 239 -17.58 21.05 8.38
CA ILE A 239 -18.21 21.39 7.09
C ILE A 239 -18.48 20.11 6.31
N ILE A 240 -17.51 19.20 6.26
CA ILE A 240 -17.66 17.93 5.52
C ILE A 240 -18.76 17.06 6.10
N GLN A 241 -18.89 17.02 7.43
CA GLN A 241 -19.97 16.27 8.09
C GLN A 241 -21.34 16.90 7.87
N ARG A 242 -21.45 18.23 7.88
CA ARG A 242 -22.72 18.94 7.72
C ARG A 242 -23.18 19.05 6.26
N GLU A 243 -22.25 19.33 5.34
CA GLU A 243 -22.54 19.73 3.96
C GLU A 243 -21.96 18.76 2.93
N GLY A 244 -21.36 17.64 3.35
CA GLY A 244 -20.66 16.70 2.47
C GLY A 244 -21.49 16.21 1.29
N VAL A 245 -22.77 15.91 1.50
CA VAL A 245 -23.70 15.50 0.43
C VAL A 245 -23.87 16.63 -0.59
N GLY A 246 -24.08 17.86 -0.13
CA GLY A 246 -24.19 19.03 -1.00
C GLY A 246 -22.90 19.30 -1.79
N LEU A 247 -21.74 19.13 -1.15
CA LEU A 247 -20.44 19.26 -1.82
C LEU A 247 -20.23 18.19 -2.90
N LEU A 248 -20.68 16.95 -2.68
CA LEU A 248 -20.64 15.89 -3.69
C LEU A 248 -21.59 16.17 -4.85
N LEU A 249 -22.79 16.68 -4.58
CA LEU A 249 -23.72 17.11 -5.64
C LEU A 249 -23.13 18.25 -6.47
N LEU A 250 -22.41 19.18 -5.83
CA LEU A 250 -21.70 20.25 -6.52
C LEU A 250 -20.61 19.68 -7.44
N LEU A 251 -19.88 18.65 -7.02
CA LEU A 251 -18.92 17.97 -7.89
C LEU A 251 -19.58 17.30 -9.11
N ASN A 252 -20.81 16.81 -8.98
CA ASN A 252 -21.55 16.26 -10.12
C ASN A 252 -21.90 17.30 -11.19
N MET A 253 -21.85 18.60 -10.86
CA MET A 253 -22.09 19.67 -11.83
C MET A 253 -21.00 19.72 -12.93
N ASP A 254 -19.82 19.16 -12.69
CA ASP A 254 -18.78 19.01 -13.71
C ASP A 254 -19.13 17.92 -14.74
N ILE A 255 -20.14 17.07 -14.47
CA ILE A 255 -20.59 16.00 -15.36
C ILE A 255 -21.70 16.54 -16.27
N SER A 256 -21.37 16.83 -17.53
CA SER A 256 -22.32 17.40 -18.50
C SER A 256 -23.61 16.59 -18.67
N GLN A 257 -23.50 15.25 -18.67
CA GLN A 257 -24.65 14.35 -18.75
C GLN A 257 -25.56 14.46 -17.53
N TYR A 258 -24.99 14.61 -16.33
CA TYR A 258 -25.76 14.82 -15.10
C TYR A 258 -26.53 16.14 -15.19
N VAL A 259 -25.85 17.21 -15.60
CA VAL A 259 -26.49 18.52 -15.79
C VAL A 259 -27.60 18.45 -16.82
N GLN A 260 -27.39 17.76 -17.93
CA GLN A 260 -28.42 17.59 -18.96
C GLN A 260 -29.64 16.81 -18.45
N ILE A 261 -29.43 15.72 -17.73
CA ILE A 261 -30.53 14.88 -17.21
C ILE A 261 -31.29 15.59 -16.10
N VAL A 262 -30.57 16.15 -15.11
CA VAL A 262 -31.14 16.70 -13.87
C VAL A 262 -31.55 18.17 -14.01
N TYR A 263 -30.89 18.95 -14.86
CA TYR A 263 -31.19 20.38 -15.07
C TYR A 263 -31.57 20.75 -16.51
N GLY A 264 -31.31 19.89 -17.50
CA GLY A 264 -31.54 20.16 -18.92
C GLY A 264 -30.36 20.91 -19.54
N SER A 265 -30.10 22.10 -19.02
CA SER A 265 -28.90 22.90 -19.29
C SER A 265 -28.65 23.82 -18.09
N TRP A 266 -27.47 24.45 -18.06
CA TRP A 266 -27.15 25.46 -17.04
C TRP A 266 -28.15 26.62 -17.02
N GLU A 267 -28.60 27.06 -18.19
CA GLU A 267 -29.56 28.15 -18.35
C GLU A 267 -30.97 27.78 -17.87
N CYS A 268 -31.35 26.49 -17.99
CA CYS A 268 -32.65 25.98 -17.58
C CYS A 268 -32.74 25.65 -16.10
N MET A 269 -31.61 25.65 -15.37
CA MET A 269 -31.54 25.24 -13.97
C MET A 269 -32.51 26.04 -13.09
N GLY A 270 -32.53 27.37 -13.22
CA GLY A 270 -33.43 28.24 -12.43
C GLY A 270 -34.91 27.95 -12.68
N LYS A 271 -35.30 27.72 -13.95
CA LYS A 271 -36.67 27.34 -14.33
C LYS A 271 -37.07 25.96 -13.80
N ARG A 272 -36.10 25.06 -13.58
CA ARG A 272 -36.38 23.73 -13.04
C ARG A 272 -36.54 23.77 -11.53
N PHE A 273 -35.72 24.57 -10.83
CA PHE A 273 -35.89 24.83 -9.40
C PHE A 273 -37.23 25.51 -9.09
N SER A 274 -37.69 26.44 -9.94
CA SER A 274 -38.99 27.10 -9.72
C SER A 274 -40.19 26.17 -9.87
N LYS A 275 -40.01 24.97 -10.42
CA LYS A 275 -41.06 23.96 -10.60
C LYS A 275 -41.06 22.91 -9.49
N VAL A 276 -40.14 22.99 -8.53
CA VAL A 276 -40.10 22.07 -7.38
C VAL A 276 -41.23 22.44 -6.42
N GLU A 277 -42.16 21.52 -6.21
CA GLU A 277 -43.27 21.71 -5.30
C GLU A 277 -42.86 21.44 -3.85
N LYS A 278 -43.58 22.04 -2.89
CA LYS A 278 -43.34 21.80 -1.46
C LYS A 278 -43.42 20.32 -1.07
N LYS A 279 -44.34 19.57 -1.70
CA LYS A 279 -44.47 18.12 -1.52
C LYS A 279 -43.21 17.36 -1.97
N SER A 280 -42.58 17.80 -3.05
CA SER A 280 -41.32 17.20 -3.53
C SER A 280 -40.17 17.45 -2.55
N LEU A 281 -40.15 18.60 -1.88
CA LEU A 281 -39.17 18.89 -0.83
C LEU A 281 -39.41 18.05 0.42
N GLU A 282 -40.66 17.91 0.87
CA GLU A 282 -41.02 17.05 2.00
C GLU A 282 -40.66 15.58 1.73
N TYR A 283 -40.89 15.11 0.50
CA TYR A 283 -40.47 13.77 0.07
C TYR A 283 -38.94 13.60 0.03
N ALA A 284 -38.21 14.60 -0.45
CA ALA A 284 -36.74 14.58 -0.44
C ALA A 284 -36.18 14.55 1.00
N ASP A 285 -36.82 15.26 1.94
CA ASP A 285 -36.43 15.28 3.35
C ASP A 285 -36.64 13.92 4.04
N LEU A 286 -37.67 13.17 3.62
CA LEU A 286 -37.90 11.79 4.06
C LEU A 286 -36.82 10.84 3.52
N LEU A 287 -36.48 10.95 2.23
CA LEU A 287 -35.41 10.18 1.60
C LEU A 287 -34.05 10.42 2.27
N LEU A 288 -33.73 11.67 2.63
CA LEU A 288 -32.49 12.01 3.33
C LEU A 288 -32.43 11.48 4.77
N LYS A 289 -33.57 11.20 5.39
CA LYS A 289 -33.66 10.56 6.72
C LYS A 289 -33.65 9.03 6.65
N GLY A 290 -33.56 8.45 5.45
CA GLY A 290 -33.41 7.01 5.23
C GLY A 290 -34.71 6.24 4.97
N TYR A 291 -35.73 6.89 4.40
CA TYR A 291 -36.98 6.26 3.93
C TYR A 291 -37.24 6.53 2.45
#